data_AF-A0A953JGI2-F1
#
_entry.id   AF-A0A953JGI2-F1
#
_cell.length_a   1.000
_cell.length_b   1.000
_cell.length_c   1.000
_cell.angle_alpha   90.00
_cell.angle_beta   90.00
_cell.angle_gamma   90.00
#
_symmetry.space_group_name_H-M   'P 1'
#
loop_
_entity.id
_entity.type
_entity.pdbx_description
1 polymer ?
#
loop_
_entity_poly.entity_id
_entity_poly.type
_entity_poly.pdbx_seq_one_letter_code
_entity_poly.pdbx_strand_id
1 'polypeptide(L)'
;MTSSRPPAFPDLPDFPWDLLAPFADRARAHPDGIVDLSVGTPVDPVPDVVQAALAAAANAPGYPATHGTSALREAAAGWMARRLGVVSPDPAAILPLIGAKEFIAWLPTLLGLG
;
A
#
# COMPACT_ATOMS: atom_id res chain seq x y z
N MET A 1 -35.57 -7.83 20.84
CA MET A 1 -34.24 -7.58 20.23
C MET A 1 -34.46 -7.08 18.81
N THR A 2 -34.65 -5.78 18.62
CA THR A 2 -34.74 -5.17 17.30
C THR A 2 -33.32 -5.03 16.75
N SER A 3 -32.95 -5.89 15.81
CA SER A 3 -31.72 -5.73 15.05
C SER A 3 -31.83 -4.44 14.24
N SER A 4 -31.14 -3.39 14.67
CA SER A 4 -31.02 -2.16 13.88
C SER A 4 -30.10 -2.44 12.70
N ARG A 5 -30.61 -2.24 11.49
CA ARG A 5 -29.83 -2.30 10.26
C ARG A 5 -28.58 -1.40 10.43
N PRO A 6 -27.37 -1.86 10.12
CA PRO A 6 -26.20 -1.00 10.15
C PRO A 6 -26.47 0.23 9.25
N PRO A 7 -25.92 1.41 9.60
CA PRO A 7 -26.06 2.59 8.78
C PRO A 7 -25.65 2.26 7.35
N ALA A 8 -26.40 2.81 6.37
CA ALA A 8 -26.04 2.65 4.97
C ALA A 8 -24.61 3.15 4.77
N PHE A 9 -23.80 2.40 4.01
CA PHE A 9 -22.50 2.88 3.60
C PHE A 9 -22.67 4.24 2.91
N PRO A 10 -21.86 5.26 3.25
CA PRO A 10 -21.94 6.55 2.57
C PRO A 10 -21.65 6.36 1.08
N ASP A 11 -22.29 7.18 0.25
CA ASP A 11 -21.96 7.25 -1.18
C ASP A 11 -20.51 7.76 -1.30
N LEU A 12 -19.61 6.85 -1.66
CA LEU A 12 -18.21 7.16 -1.87
C LEU A 12 -18.02 7.76 -3.27
N PRO A 13 -17.11 8.75 -3.43
CA PRO A 13 -16.82 9.30 -4.74
C PRO A 13 -16.17 8.24 -5.65
N ASP A 14 -16.40 8.38 -6.95
CA ASP A 14 -15.65 7.63 -7.97
C ASP A 14 -14.15 7.95 -7.88
N PHE A 15 -13.32 7.02 -8.37
CA PHE A 15 -11.89 7.29 -8.41
C PHE A 15 -11.58 8.37 -9.46
N PRO A 16 -10.69 9.35 -9.15
CA PRO A 16 -10.38 10.44 -10.08
C PRO A 16 -9.86 9.99 -11.46
N TRP A 17 -9.19 8.82 -11.54
CA TRP A 17 -8.69 8.28 -12.80
C TRP A 17 -9.77 7.65 -13.68
N ASP A 18 -10.92 7.26 -13.13
CA ASP A 18 -12.03 6.74 -13.94
C ASP A 18 -12.61 7.85 -14.84
N LEU A 19 -12.54 9.09 -14.37
CA LEU A 19 -12.90 10.28 -15.15
C LEU A 19 -11.99 10.49 -16.37
N LEU A 20 -10.80 9.88 -16.39
CA LEU A 20 -9.83 10.01 -17.48
C LEU A 20 -10.10 9.04 -18.65
N ALA A 21 -10.96 8.03 -18.48
CA ALA A 21 -11.19 6.99 -19.48
C ALA A 21 -11.58 7.52 -20.88
N PRO A 22 -12.53 8.48 -21.03
CA PRO A 22 -12.89 9.01 -22.36
C PRO A 22 -11.74 9.74 -23.05
N PHE A 23 -10.87 10.38 -22.26
CA PHE A 23 -9.71 11.10 -22.76
C PHE A 23 -8.60 10.13 -23.19
N ALA A 24 -8.40 9.05 -22.43
CA ALA A 24 -7.49 7.97 -22.78
C ALA A 24 -7.93 7.28 -24.10
N ASP A 25 -9.22 7.02 -24.27
CA ASP A 25 -9.75 6.41 -25.50
C ASP A 25 -9.50 7.29 -26.73
N ARG A 26 -9.73 8.60 -26.60
CA ARG A 26 -9.40 9.56 -27.66
C ARG A 26 -7.91 9.61 -27.97
N ALA A 27 -7.06 9.59 -26.95
CA ALA A 27 -5.61 9.64 -27.13
C ALA A 27 -5.07 8.36 -27.77
N ARG A 28 -5.62 7.18 -27.44
CA ARG A 28 -5.26 5.90 -28.08
C ARG A 28 -5.60 5.86 -29.58
N ALA A 29 -6.55 6.66 -30.05
CA ALA A 29 -6.86 6.76 -31.48
C ALA A 29 -5.79 7.54 -32.28
N HIS A 30 -4.81 8.16 -31.63
CA HIS A 30 -3.68 8.80 -32.30
C HIS A 30 -2.79 7.74 -32.97
N PRO A 31 -2.31 7.95 -34.22
CA PRO A 31 -1.49 6.97 -34.94
C PRO A 31 -0.23 6.51 -34.18
N ASP A 32 0.39 7.42 -33.43
CA ASP A 32 1.61 7.13 -32.65
C ASP A 32 1.32 6.58 -31.24
N GLY A 33 0.05 6.33 -30.90
CA GLY A 33 -0.37 5.83 -29.59
C GLY A 33 -0.45 6.90 -28.50
N ILE A 34 -0.60 6.44 -27.26
CA ILE A 34 -0.80 7.27 -26.05
C ILE A 34 0.46 7.28 -25.17
N VAL A 35 0.77 8.43 -24.57
CA VAL A 35 1.63 8.51 -23.38
C VAL A 35 0.73 8.54 -22.16
N ASP A 36 0.54 7.39 -21.52
CA ASP A 36 -0.41 7.23 -20.42
C ASP A 36 0.22 7.62 -19.07
N LEU A 37 -0.17 8.79 -18.56
CA LEU A 37 0.26 9.33 -17.26
C LEU A 37 -0.92 9.40 -16.26
N SER A 38 -1.99 8.63 -16.51
CA SER A 38 -3.24 8.70 -15.74
C SER A 38 -3.14 8.06 -14.35
N VAL A 39 -2.29 7.04 -14.20
CA VAL A 39 -2.12 6.28 -12.96
C VAL A 39 -0.64 6.13 -12.63
N GLY A 40 -0.27 6.44 -11.39
CA GLY A 40 1.11 6.29 -10.88
C GLY A 40 1.51 4.84 -10.58
N THR A 41 1.24 3.92 -11.50
CA THR A 41 1.67 2.51 -11.39
C THR A 41 3.09 2.37 -11.93
N PRO A 42 4.06 1.88 -11.15
CA PRO A 42 5.39 1.58 -11.66
C PRO A 42 5.32 0.57 -12.81
N VAL A 43 6.05 0.83 -13.89
CA VAL A 43 6.15 -0.07 -15.04
C VAL A 43 7.45 -0.87 -15.06
N ASP A 44 8.43 -0.44 -14.26
CA ASP A 44 9.72 -1.11 -14.15
C ASP A 44 9.56 -2.48 -13.44
N PRO A 45 10.36 -3.49 -13.82
CA PRO A 45 10.35 -4.77 -13.14
C PRO A 45 10.79 -4.61 -11.68
N VAL A 46 10.20 -5.42 -10.81
CA VAL A 46 10.64 -5.53 -9.41
C VAL A 46 12.11 -5.99 -9.39
N PRO A 47 13.01 -5.38 -8.59
CA PRO A 47 14.42 -5.79 -8.55
C PRO A 47 14.61 -7.28 -8.20
N ASP A 48 15.54 -7.96 -8.88
CA ASP A 48 15.78 -9.40 -8.74
C ASP A 48 16.06 -9.84 -7.29
N VAL A 49 16.78 -9.01 -6.52
CA VAL A 49 17.06 -9.29 -5.11
C VAL A 49 15.79 -9.44 -4.27
N VAL A 50 14.72 -8.71 -4.59
CA VAL A 50 13.43 -8.80 -3.90
C VAL A 50 12.69 -10.07 -4.33
N GLN A 51 12.67 -10.34 -5.64
CA GLN A 51 12.04 -11.54 -6.19
C GLN A 51 12.67 -12.81 -5.63
N ALA A 52 14.01 -12.87 -5.57
CA ALA A 52 14.76 -13.99 -5.03
C ALA A 52 14.50 -14.19 -3.52
N ALA A 53 14.47 -13.11 -2.74
CA ALA A 53 14.18 -13.18 -1.30
C ALA A 53 12.77 -13.72 -1.03
N LEU A 54 11.77 -13.27 -1.80
CA LEU A 54 10.40 -13.77 -1.71
C LEU A 54 10.32 -15.26 -2.05
N ALA A 55 10.95 -15.69 -3.14
CA ALA A 55 10.95 -17.09 -3.56
C ALA A 55 11.62 -17.98 -2.50
N ALA A 56 12.75 -17.55 -1.93
CA ALA A 56 13.45 -18.29 -0.89
C ALA A 56 12.65 -18.40 0.42
N ALA A 57 11.82 -17.40 0.73
CA ALA A 57 11.01 -17.33 1.95
C ALA A 57 9.58 -17.90 1.79
N ALA A 58 9.23 -18.44 0.62
CA ALA A 58 7.85 -18.82 0.29
C ALA A 58 7.27 -19.93 1.20
N ASN A 59 8.12 -20.78 1.77
CA ASN A 59 7.70 -21.81 2.73
C ASN A 59 7.72 -21.27 4.17
N ALA A 60 6.72 -20.47 4.53
CA ALA A 60 6.58 -19.85 5.84
C ALA A 60 5.25 -20.24 6.52
N PRO A 61 5.10 -21.48 7.01
CA PRO A 61 3.86 -21.92 7.65
C PRO A 61 3.64 -21.24 9.01
N GLY A 62 2.37 -21.07 9.38
CA GLY A 62 1.96 -20.50 10.67
C GLY A 62 1.35 -19.10 10.55
N TYR A 63 0.77 -18.61 11.65
CA TYR A 63 0.24 -17.26 11.71
C TYR A 63 1.37 -16.25 11.92
N PRO A 64 1.52 -15.23 11.05
CA PRO A 64 2.52 -14.20 11.25
C PRO A 64 2.16 -13.33 12.46
N ALA A 65 3.16 -12.86 13.19
CA ALA A 65 2.95 -11.88 14.24
C ALA A 65 2.49 -10.55 13.63
N THR A 66 1.41 -9.97 14.15
CA THR A 66 0.90 -8.66 13.71
C THR A 66 1.97 -7.56 13.78
N HIS A 67 2.84 -7.61 14.79
CA HIS A 67 3.94 -6.65 14.96
C HIS A 67 5.08 -6.87 13.94
N GLY A 68 5.02 -7.91 13.11
CA GLY A 68 6.09 -8.31 12.18
C GLY A 68 7.24 -9.06 12.86
N THR A 69 8.24 -9.43 12.06
CA THR A 69 9.48 -10.05 12.55
C THR A 69 10.46 -8.99 13.07
N SER A 70 11.33 -9.35 14.01
CA SER A 70 12.41 -8.45 14.47
C SER A 70 13.31 -8.04 13.31
N ALA A 71 13.71 -8.99 12.48
CA ALA A 71 14.56 -8.76 11.32
C ALA A 71 13.97 -7.70 10.35
N LEU A 72 12.65 -7.74 10.10
CA LEU A 72 12.00 -6.74 9.24
C LEU A 72 12.02 -5.35 9.88
N ARG A 73 11.70 -5.24 11.17
CA ARG A 73 11.70 -3.95 11.88
C ARG A 73 13.10 -3.34 11.99
N GLU A 74 14.11 -4.15 12.28
CA GLU A 74 15.51 -3.72 12.31
C GLU A 74 16.00 -3.25 10.93
N ALA A 75 15.66 -3.99 9.87
CA ALA A 75 15.98 -3.60 8.50
C ALA A 75 15.31 -2.27 8.11
N ALA A 76 14.05 -2.07 8.48
CA ALA A 76 13.31 -0.84 8.27
C ALA A 76 13.94 0.35 9.04
N ALA A 77 14.25 0.18 10.33
CA ALA A 77 14.94 1.19 11.14
C ALA A 77 16.28 1.60 10.51
N GLY A 78 17.09 0.61 10.11
CA GLY A 78 18.37 0.85 9.45
C GLY A 78 18.21 1.58 8.11
N TRP A 79 17.18 1.26 7.33
CA TRP A 79 16.88 1.98 6.09
C TRP A 79 16.47 3.43 6.35
N MET A 80 15.61 3.68 7.35
CA MET A 80 15.19 5.03 7.73
C MET A 80 16.38 5.88 8.18
N ALA A 81 17.30 5.33 8.97
CA ALA A 81 18.53 6.02 9.35
C ALA A 81 19.39 6.38 8.12
N ARG A 82 19.64 5.41 7.23
CA ARG A 82 20.53 5.59 6.07
C ARG A 82 19.94 6.48 4.97
N ARG A 83 18.63 6.44 4.76
CA ARG A 83 17.96 7.04 3.58
C ARG A 83 17.12 8.25 3.90
N LEU A 84 16.55 8.31 5.11
CA LEU A 84 15.69 9.41 5.54
C LEU A 84 16.35 10.29 6.63
N GLY A 85 17.51 9.90 7.15
CA GLY A 85 18.21 10.66 8.19
C GLY A 85 17.53 10.61 9.56
N VAL A 86 16.69 9.60 9.83
CA VAL A 86 16.05 9.44 11.14
C VAL A 86 17.12 9.15 12.20
N VAL A 87 17.16 9.97 13.25
CA VAL A 87 18.10 9.79 14.37
C VAL A 87 17.53 8.74 15.32
N SER A 88 18.34 7.73 15.63
CA SER A 88 18.01 6.65 16.59
C SER A 88 16.61 6.01 16.35
N PRO A 89 16.31 5.51 15.13
CA PRO A 89 15.02 4.86 14.88
C PRO A 89 14.91 3.59 15.73
N ASP A 90 13.90 3.54 16.60
CA ASP A 90 13.61 2.39 17.45
C ASP A 90 12.83 1.33 16.65
N PRO A 91 13.39 0.11 16.46
CA PRO A 91 12.66 -0.97 15.82
C PRO A 91 11.34 -1.34 16.54
N ALA A 92 11.20 -1.06 17.84
CA ALA A 92 9.96 -1.32 18.57
C ALA A 92 8.83 -0.33 18.20
N ALA A 93 9.16 0.80 17.58
CA ALA A 93 8.19 1.80 17.11
C ALA A 93 7.77 1.58 15.64
N ILE A 94 8.13 0.46 15.02
CA ILE A 94 7.86 0.16 13.61
C ILE A 94 6.81 -0.93 13.49
N LEU A 95 5.72 -0.64 12.77
CA LEU A 95 4.68 -1.60 12.41
C LEU A 95 4.66 -1.83 10.90
N PRO A 96 4.98 -3.05 10.41
CA PRO A 96 4.78 -3.39 9.01
C PRO A 96 3.30 -3.40 8.63
N LEU A 97 3.00 -2.96 7.40
CA LEU A 97 1.63 -2.88 6.87
C LEU A 97 1.52 -3.68 5.57
N ILE A 98 0.33 -4.18 5.27
CA ILE A 98 -0.01 -4.78 3.97
C ILE A 98 -0.41 -3.63 3.01
N GLY A 99 0.55 -2.74 2.78
CA GLY A 99 0.33 -1.49 2.03
C GLY A 99 -0.31 -0.37 2.87
N ALA A 100 0.01 0.87 2.52
CA ALA A 100 -0.43 2.05 3.27
C ALA A 100 -1.93 2.33 3.14
N LYS A 101 -2.58 1.89 2.05
CA LYS A 101 -3.99 2.17 1.77
C LYS A 101 -4.91 1.61 2.85
N GLU A 102 -4.65 0.40 3.31
CA GLU A 102 -5.43 -0.24 4.38
C GLU A 102 -5.29 0.54 5.69
N PHE A 103 -4.06 0.88 6.09
CA PHE A 103 -3.82 1.63 7.32
C PHE A 103 -4.49 3.00 7.29
N ILE A 104 -4.36 3.76 6.21
CA ILE A 104 -4.97 5.09 6.07
C ILE A 104 -6.50 5.00 6.15
N ALA A 105 -7.10 4.00 5.49
CA ALA A 105 -8.55 3.79 5.53
C ALA A 105 -9.06 3.46 6.95
N TRP A 106 -8.28 2.71 7.73
CA TRP A 106 -8.64 2.30 9.09
C TRP A 106 -8.20 3.27 10.19
N LEU A 107 -7.33 4.23 9.88
CA LEU A 107 -6.73 5.12 10.87
C LEU A 107 -7.76 5.87 11.74
N PRO A 108 -8.87 6.43 11.19
CA PRO A 108 -9.90 7.04 12.04
C PRO A 108 -10.45 6.07 13.08
N THR A 109 -10.84 4.86 12.67
CA THR A 109 -11.33 3.81 13.57
C THR A 109 -10.30 3.42 14.64
N LEU A 110 -9.03 3.25 14.25
CA LEU A 110 -7.95 2.92 15.17
C LEU A 110 -7.68 4.02 16.21
N LEU A 111 -7.97 5.28 15.86
CA LEU A 111 -7.87 6.43 16.75
C LEU A 111 -9.17 6.70 17.54
N GLY A 112 -10.22 5.89 17.38
CA GLY A 112 -11.52 6.11 18.01
C GLY A 112 -12.28 7.31 17.43
N LEU A 113 -11.98 7.69 16.19
CA LEU A 113 -12.63 8.74 15.43
C LEU A 113 -13.65 8.11 14.48
N GLY A 114 -14.94 8.17 14.82
CA GLY A 114 -16.03 7.59 14.03
C GLY A 114 -17.37 7.53 14.76
#